data_AF-A0A5C6AY30-F1
#
_entry.id   AF-A0A5C6AY30-F1
#
_cell.length_a   1.000
_cell.length_b   1.000
_cell.length_c   1.000
_cell.angle_alpha   90.00
_cell.angle_beta   90.00
_cell.angle_gamma   90.00
#
_symmetry.space_group_name_H-M   'P 1'
#
loop_
_entity.id
_entity.type
_entity.pdbx_description
1 polymer ?
#
loop_
_entity_poly.entity_id
_entity_poly.type
_entity_poly.pdbx_seq_one_letter_code
_entity_poly.pdbx_strand_id
1 'polypeptide(L)'
;MSLSRPGDEENLIMVSHLRVTASWDGFTAERVSNKATVTVPAGWSVKAYRTITHSNSNGSSSVDILDEGTDLNFIDEIDESYDDSIEAAIKEGKTDIAAKIKSLQKKHRRILQTYSTNRTTIRAKISAKPHGSFVDRKRGWIDISVKCRLVYLGVGSSDVDDIIEDETGFTVSLTRGAPVAFQNQLRGIIDNIPHESRDVGEVIESTSNIPQDEGRWISVQTE
;
A
#
# COMPACT_ATOMS: atom_id res chain seq x y z
N MET A 1 -3.54 9.62 -11.51
CA MET A 1 -4.15 8.89 -10.37
C MET A 1 -4.13 9.82 -9.17
N SER A 2 -5.21 9.95 -8.40
CA SER A 2 -5.19 10.75 -7.18
C SER A 2 -4.19 10.15 -6.20
N LEU A 3 -3.32 10.99 -5.63
CA LEU A 3 -2.39 10.59 -4.58
C LEU A 3 -3.19 10.07 -3.38
N SER A 4 -3.04 8.77 -3.09
CA SER A 4 -3.72 8.12 -1.96
C SER A 4 -2.92 8.37 -0.70
N ARG A 5 -3.58 8.71 0.41
CA ARG A 5 -2.97 8.91 1.73
C ARG A 5 -3.05 7.61 2.54
N PRO A 6 -2.09 7.33 3.44
CA PRO A 6 -2.20 6.17 4.31
C PRO A 6 -3.53 6.18 5.10
N GLY A 7 -4.28 5.09 4.98
CA GLY A 7 -5.62 4.92 5.52
C GLY A 7 -6.76 5.15 4.51
N ASP A 8 -6.47 5.62 3.29
CA ASP A 8 -7.48 5.73 2.25
C ASP A 8 -8.03 4.35 1.88
N GLU A 9 -9.34 4.28 1.62
CA GLU A 9 -10.04 3.04 1.32
C GLU A 9 -10.55 3.02 -0.12
N GLU A 10 -10.36 1.90 -0.79
CA GLU A 10 -10.87 1.69 -2.16
C GLU A 10 -11.63 0.37 -2.25
N ASN A 11 -12.69 0.36 -3.07
CA ASN A 11 -13.45 -0.85 -3.36
C ASN A 11 -13.10 -1.35 -4.76
N LEU A 12 -12.43 -2.50 -4.84
CA LEU A 12 -12.01 -3.11 -6.11
C LEU A 12 -12.64 -4.48 -6.32
N ILE A 13 -12.92 -4.82 -7.58
CA ILE A 13 -13.31 -6.17 -7.97
C ILE A 13 -12.03 -6.95 -8.25
N MET A 14 -11.57 -7.74 -7.28
CA MET A 14 -10.32 -8.51 -7.40
C MET A 14 -10.49 -9.75 -8.29
N VAL A 15 -11.69 -10.35 -8.28
CA VAL A 15 -12.04 -11.45 -9.18
C VAL A 15 -13.37 -11.11 -9.83
N SER A 16 -13.37 -10.82 -11.13
CA SER A 16 -14.58 -10.43 -11.86
C SER A 16 -15.47 -11.62 -12.16
N HIS A 17 -14.93 -12.72 -12.67
CA HIS A 17 -15.67 -13.95 -12.95
C HIS A 17 -14.80 -15.17 -12.66
N LEU A 18 -15.19 -15.96 -11.68
CA LEU A 18 -14.63 -17.29 -11.45
C LEU A 18 -15.77 -18.30 -11.58
N ARG A 19 -15.68 -19.14 -12.60
CA ARG A 19 -16.73 -20.10 -12.96
C ARG A 19 -16.19 -21.51 -13.07
N VAL A 20 -17.03 -22.47 -12.67
CA VAL A 20 -16.84 -23.89 -12.94
C VAL A 20 -18.17 -24.55 -13.27
N THR A 21 -18.14 -25.56 -14.12
CA THR A 21 -19.31 -26.36 -14.47
C THR A 21 -18.91 -27.82 -14.45
N ALA A 22 -19.66 -28.63 -13.72
CA ALA A 22 -19.48 -30.06 -13.59
C ALA A 22 -20.64 -30.76 -14.30
N SER A 23 -20.31 -31.59 -15.28
CA SER A 23 -21.29 -32.36 -16.06
C SER A 23 -21.16 -33.84 -15.72
N TRP A 24 -22.22 -34.60 -15.94
CA TRP A 24 -22.14 -36.06 -15.90
C TRP A 24 -21.25 -36.55 -17.06
N ASP A 25 -20.19 -37.27 -16.74
CA ASP A 25 -19.32 -37.95 -17.70
C ASP A 25 -19.79 -39.39 -18.00
N GLY A 26 -20.77 -39.88 -17.24
CA GLY A 26 -21.30 -41.24 -17.34
C GLY A 26 -21.94 -41.69 -16.04
N PHE A 27 -21.31 -42.66 -15.35
CA PHE A 27 -21.80 -43.22 -14.09
C PHE A 27 -21.29 -42.48 -12.85
N THR A 28 -20.28 -41.63 -13.00
CA THR A 28 -19.60 -40.94 -11.90
C THR A 28 -20.00 -39.47 -11.85
N ALA A 29 -20.28 -39.00 -10.64
CA ALA A 29 -20.57 -37.59 -10.37
C ALA A 29 -19.33 -36.96 -9.73
N GLU A 30 -18.31 -36.65 -10.52
CA GLU A 30 -17.09 -36.04 -10.02
C GLU A 30 -17.27 -34.56 -9.71
N ARG A 31 -16.58 -34.11 -8.64
CA ARG A 31 -16.56 -32.70 -8.27
C ARG A 31 -15.47 -32.02 -9.09
N VAL A 32 -15.82 -30.97 -9.81
CA VAL A 32 -14.87 -30.14 -10.56
C VAL A 32 -14.60 -28.87 -9.76
N SER A 33 -13.34 -28.45 -9.69
CA SER A 33 -12.92 -27.24 -8.97
C SER A 33 -12.16 -26.28 -9.87
N ASN A 34 -12.29 -24.99 -9.59
CA ASN A 34 -11.49 -23.92 -10.20
C ASN A 34 -11.00 -22.96 -9.12
N LYS A 35 -9.88 -22.28 -9.35
CA LYS A 35 -9.28 -21.33 -8.40
C LYS A 35 -8.71 -20.11 -9.11
N ALA A 36 -8.76 -18.96 -8.45
CA ALA A 36 -8.06 -17.75 -8.85
C ALA A 36 -7.27 -17.22 -7.66
N THR A 37 -6.03 -16.80 -7.90
CA THR A 37 -5.20 -16.10 -6.92
C THR A 37 -4.87 -14.73 -7.48
N VAL A 38 -5.10 -13.68 -6.70
CA VAL A 38 -4.85 -12.29 -7.12
C VAL A 38 -4.18 -11.55 -5.97
N THR A 39 -3.11 -10.84 -6.30
CA THR A 39 -2.37 -9.98 -5.37
C THR A 39 -2.87 -8.54 -5.52
N VAL A 40 -3.06 -7.85 -4.40
CA VAL A 40 -3.41 -6.43 -4.38
C VAL A 40 -2.25 -5.57 -4.90
N PRO A 41 -2.53 -4.37 -5.43
CA PRO A 41 -1.47 -3.43 -5.80
C PRO A 41 -0.52 -3.14 -4.64
N ALA A 42 0.73 -2.83 -4.95
CA ALA A 42 1.73 -2.46 -3.95
C ALA A 42 1.23 -1.32 -3.06
N GLY A 43 1.44 -1.47 -1.75
CA GLY A 43 1.04 -0.46 -0.78
C GLY A 43 -0.42 -0.53 -0.35
N TRP A 44 -1.16 -1.54 -0.81
CA TRP A 44 -2.52 -1.81 -0.36
C TRP A 44 -2.58 -3.10 0.46
N SER A 45 -3.56 -3.18 1.35
CA SER A 45 -3.86 -4.39 2.13
C SER A 45 -5.36 -4.66 2.14
N VAL A 46 -5.75 -5.92 2.17
CA VAL A 46 -7.17 -6.32 2.17
C VAL A 46 -7.75 -6.10 3.56
N LYS A 47 -8.60 -5.07 3.66
CA LYS A 47 -9.38 -4.78 4.88
C LYS A 47 -10.57 -5.72 5.03
N ALA A 48 -11.29 -5.96 3.93
CA ALA A 48 -12.45 -6.86 3.90
C ALA A 48 -12.69 -7.39 2.49
N TYR A 49 -13.42 -8.50 2.38
CA TYR A 49 -13.90 -9.01 1.10
C TYR A 49 -15.38 -9.40 1.19
N ARG A 50 -16.02 -9.47 0.02
CA ARG A 50 -17.36 -9.96 -0.18
C ARG A 50 -17.41 -10.81 -1.44
N THR A 51 -17.87 -12.05 -1.29
CA THR A 51 -18.20 -12.91 -2.42
C THR A 51 -19.59 -12.58 -2.93
N ILE A 52 -19.73 -12.41 -4.24
CA ILE A 52 -21.01 -12.22 -4.92
C ILE A 52 -21.25 -13.44 -5.79
N THR A 53 -22.31 -14.19 -5.52
CA THR A 53 -22.71 -15.34 -6.32
C THR A 53 -23.67 -14.89 -7.41
N HIS A 54 -23.29 -15.08 -8.68
CA HIS A 54 -24.14 -14.73 -9.83
C HIS A 54 -25.07 -15.86 -10.21
N SER A 55 -24.57 -17.10 -10.12
CA SER A 55 -25.34 -18.29 -10.41
C SER A 55 -24.76 -19.47 -9.63
N ASN A 56 -25.64 -20.33 -9.11
CA ASN A 56 -25.23 -21.52 -8.37
C ASN A 56 -26.25 -22.65 -8.56
N SER A 57 -25.76 -23.83 -8.93
CA SER A 57 -26.48 -25.08 -8.85
C SER A 57 -25.50 -26.15 -8.35
N ASN A 58 -25.69 -26.59 -7.11
CA ASN A 58 -24.85 -27.59 -6.45
C ASN A 58 -23.33 -27.25 -6.46
N GLY A 59 -23.00 -25.97 -6.29
CA GLY A 59 -21.63 -25.50 -6.12
C GLY A 59 -21.36 -24.84 -4.77
N SER A 60 -20.08 -24.74 -4.43
CA SER A 60 -19.56 -24.13 -3.22
C SER A 60 -18.38 -23.21 -3.54
N SER A 61 -18.18 -22.18 -2.73
CA SER A 61 -17.09 -21.21 -2.86
C SER A 61 -16.41 -20.97 -1.51
N SER A 62 -15.10 -20.76 -1.51
CA SER A 62 -14.34 -20.23 -0.38
C SER A 62 -13.37 -19.16 -0.85
N VAL A 63 -13.05 -18.20 0.02
CA VAL A 63 -12.07 -17.16 -0.24
C VAL A 63 -11.10 -17.13 0.94
N ASP A 64 -9.83 -17.36 0.64
CA ASP A 64 -8.75 -17.30 1.60
C ASP A 64 -7.98 -15.99 1.39
N ILE A 65 -7.65 -15.30 2.48
CA ILE A 65 -6.68 -14.21 2.46
C ILE A 65 -5.33 -14.81 2.87
N LEU A 66 -4.32 -14.59 2.04
CA LEU A 66 -2.96 -15.07 2.25
C LEU A 66 -2.07 -13.87 2.58
N ASP A 67 -1.15 -14.12 3.52
CA ASP A 67 -0.09 -13.19 3.87
C ASP A 67 1.17 -13.57 3.11
N GLU A 68 1.64 -12.66 2.26
CA GLU A 68 3.00 -12.73 1.71
C GLU A 68 3.86 -11.87 2.63
N GLY A 69 4.39 -12.54 3.67
CA GLY A 69 5.10 -11.96 4.80
C GLY A 69 5.69 -10.58 4.55
N THR A 70 5.04 -9.59 5.15
CA THR A 70 5.57 -8.25 5.43
C THR A 70 6.86 -8.30 6.23
N ASP A 71 8.03 -7.87 5.74
CA ASP A 71 9.17 -7.71 6.64
C ASP A 71 8.83 -6.63 7.70
N LEU A 72 8.86 -7.00 8.98
CA LEU A 72 8.47 -6.13 10.10
C LEU A 72 9.41 -4.93 10.27
N ASN A 73 10.61 -5.01 9.67
CA ASN A 73 11.63 -3.97 9.66
C ASN A 73 11.14 -2.66 9.02
N PHE A 74 10.07 -2.70 8.22
CA PHE A 74 9.51 -1.53 7.55
C PHE A 74 8.86 -0.50 8.50
N ILE A 75 8.32 -0.95 9.65
CA ILE A 75 7.73 0.00 10.62
C ILE A 75 8.84 0.89 11.20
N ASP A 76 10.02 0.32 11.41
CA ASP A 76 11.17 1.02 11.98
C ASP A 76 11.73 2.04 10.97
N GLU A 77 11.82 1.68 9.68
CA GLU A 77 12.24 2.61 8.60
C GLU A 77 11.29 3.81 8.46
N ILE A 78 9.97 3.59 8.58
CA ILE A 78 9.01 4.70 8.56
C ILE A 78 9.18 5.58 9.79
N ASP A 79 9.31 4.99 10.98
CA ASP A 79 9.45 5.76 12.22
C ASP A 79 10.73 6.63 12.18
N GLU A 80 11.84 6.12 11.64
CA GLU A 80 13.09 6.88 11.42
C GLU A 80 12.87 8.08 10.49
N SER A 81 12.17 7.88 9.36
CA SER A 81 11.87 9.00 8.43
C SER A 81 10.97 10.08 9.04
N TYR A 82 10.05 9.70 9.93
CA TYR A 82 9.27 10.68 10.70
C TYR A 82 10.12 11.45 11.69
N ASP A 83 11.03 10.76 12.38
CA ASP A 83 11.91 11.36 13.38
C ASP A 83 12.86 12.38 12.71
N ASP A 84 13.45 12.04 11.56
CA ASP A 84 14.25 12.98 10.73
C ASP A 84 13.46 14.24 10.36
N SER A 85 12.21 14.07 9.93
CA SER A 85 11.32 15.18 9.53
C SER A 85 10.95 16.07 10.73
N ILE A 86 10.77 15.48 11.91
CA ILE A 86 10.49 16.19 13.16
C ILE A 86 11.72 16.99 13.59
N GLU A 87 12.91 16.38 13.54
CA GLU A 87 14.16 17.04 13.89
C GLU A 87 14.46 18.24 12.99
N ALA A 88 14.28 18.08 11.67
CA ALA A 88 14.43 19.17 10.71
C ALA A 88 13.47 20.34 11.01
N ALA A 89 12.18 20.04 11.25
CA ALA A 89 11.19 21.07 11.59
C ALA A 89 11.51 21.79 12.91
N ILE A 90 12.03 21.09 13.92
CA ILE A 90 12.47 21.68 15.19
C ILE A 90 13.68 22.59 14.97
N LYS A 91 14.67 22.15 14.18
CA LYS A 91 15.87 22.93 13.87
C LYS A 91 15.54 24.26 13.18
N GLU A 92 14.47 24.29 12.39
CA GLU A 92 13.95 25.49 11.73
C GLU A 92 13.01 26.33 12.61
N GLY A 93 12.79 25.96 13.87
CA GLY A 93 11.87 26.67 14.78
C GLY A 93 10.37 26.44 14.48
N LYS A 94 10.03 25.55 13.54
CA LYS A 94 8.65 25.24 13.11
C LYS A 94 7.99 24.21 14.03
N THR A 95 7.88 24.54 15.31
CA THR A 95 7.37 23.63 16.36
C THR A 95 5.94 23.13 16.12
N ASP A 96 5.06 23.97 15.53
CA ASP A 96 3.70 23.57 15.17
C ASP A 96 3.65 22.49 14.09
N ILE A 97 4.62 22.51 13.17
CA ILE A 97 4.72 21.53 12.07
C ILE A 97 5.27 20.22 12.63
N ALA A 98 6.30 20.29 13.48
CA ALA A 98 6.82 19.11 14.19
C ALA A 98 5.71 18.39 14.99
N ALA A 99 4.84 19.15 15.68
CA ALA A 99 3.69 18.57 16.39
C ALA A 99 2.68 17.88 15.46
N LYS A 100 2.41 18.47 14.28
CA LYS A 100 1.54 17.86 13.26
C LYS A 100 2.15 16.58 12.70
N ILE A 101 3.43 16.58 12.37
CA ILE A 101 4.17 15.42 11.85
C ILE A 101 4.12 14.28 12.87
N LYS A 102 4.37 14.56 14.15
CA LYS A 102 4.28 13.57 15.24
C LYS A 102 2.88 12.98 15.42
N SER A 103 1.84 13.80 15.23
CA SER A 103 0.45 13.30 15.24
C SER A 103 0.17 12.36 14.05
N LEU A 104 0.74 12.65 12.87
CA LEU A 104 0.63 11.79 11.69
C LEU A 104 1.38 10.48 11.87
N GLN A 105 2.62 10.51 12.38
CA GLN A 105 3.42 9.33 12.73
C GLN A 105 2.60 8.36 13.60
N LYS A 106 2.02 8.85 14.71
CA LYS A 106 1.19 8.02 15.60
C LYS A 106 -0.02 7.41 14.90
N LYS A 107 -0.67 8.15 14.00
CA LYS A 107 -1.82 7.66 13.22
C LYS A 107 -1.38 6.57 12.25
N HIS A 108 -0.32 6.79 11.49
CA HIS A 108 0.18 5.86 10.49
C HIS A 108 0.74 4.59 11.15
N ARG A 109 1.52 4.72 12.22
CA ARG A 109 2.00 3.58 13.00
C ARG A 109 0.86 2.68 13.49
N ARG A 110 -0.24 3.26 13.97
CA ARG A 110 -1.42 2.46 14.37
C ARG A 110 -2.05 1.72 13.18
N ILE A 111 -2.10 2.34 12.01
CA ILE A 111 -2.60 1.69 10.78
C ILE A 111 -1.67 0.53 10.43
N LEU A 112 -0.36 0.78 10.31
CA LEU A 112 0.63 -0.25 9.98
C LEU A 112 0.63 -1.40 10.96
N GLN A 113 0.55 -1.14 12.27
CA GLN A 113 0.40 -2.19 13.29
C GLN A 113 -0.89 -3.02 13.14
N THR A 114 -1.98 -2.39 12.72
CA THR A 114 -3.26 -3.10 12.50
C THR A 114 -3.19 -4.02 11.28
N TYR A 115 -2.37 -3.68 10.30
CA TYR A 115 -2.20 -4.40 9.03
C TYR A 115 -0.81 -5.01 8.87
N SER A 116 -0.09 -5.26 9.98
CA SER A 116 1.28 -5.80 9.99
C SER A 116 1.35 -7.25 9.49
N THR A 117 0.22 -7.96 9.53
CA THR A 117 0.02 -9.19 8.74
C THR A 117 -0.49 -8.76 7.38
N ASN A 118 0.39 -8.83 6.38
CA ASN A 118 0.15 -8.19 5.11
C ASN A 118 -0.84 -9.03 4.30
N ARG A 119 -2.13 -8.67 4.38
CA ARG A 119 -3.24 -9.33 3.67
C ARG A 119 -3.21 -8.95 2.20
N THR A 120 -2.17 -9.36 1.48
CA THR A 120 -1.88 -8.88 0.12
C THR A 120 -2.44 -9.80 -0.96
N THR A 121 -2.64 -11.09 -0.66
CA THR A 121 -3.07 -12.04 -1.68
C THR A 121 -4.43 -12.64 -1.33
N ILE A 122 -5.31 -12.74 -2.34
CA ILE A 122 -6.62 -13.36 -2.22
C ILE A 122 -6.66 -14.61 -3.08
N ARG A 123 -7.09 -15.72 -2.49
CA ARG A 123 -7.30 -16.98 -3.21
C ARG A 123 -8.77 -17.36 -3.14
N ALA A 124 -9.47 -17.19 -4.26
CA ALA A 124 -10.83 -17.67 -4.44
C ALA A 124 -10.80 -19.12 -4.97
N LYS A 125 -11.57 -20.00 -4.35
CA LYS A 125 -11.75 -21.39 -4.79
C LYS A 125 -13.24 -21.65 -4.96
N ILE A 126 -13.60 -22.30 -6.05
CA ILE A 126 -14.96 -22.77 -6.29
C ILE A 126 -14.95 -24.23 -6.67
N SER A 127 -16.04 -24.91 -6.38
CA SER A 127 -16.27 -26.27 -6.86
C SER A 127 -17.73 -26.50 -7.14
N ALA A 128 -18.04 -27.37 -8.10
CA ALA A 128 -19.39 -27.82 -8.39
C ALA A 128 -19.43 -29.33 -8.54
N LYS A 129 -20.57 -29.94 -8.23
CA LYS A 129 -20.80 -31.36 -8.43
C LYS A 129 -22.08 -31.55 -9.27
N PRO A 130 -22.11 -32.46 -10.26
CA PRO A 130 -23.36 -32.80 -10.91
C PRO A 130 -24.30 -33.49 -9.90
N HIS A 131 -25.61 -33.43 -10.15
CA HIS A 131 -26.63 -33.97 -9.25
C HIS A 131 -27.78 -34.60 -10.04
N GLY A 132 -28.76 -35.15 -9.31
CA GLY A 132 -29.87 -35.90 -9.88
C GLY A 132 -29.54 -37.37 -10.10
N SER A 133 -30.38 -38.05 -10.90
CA SER A 133 -30.18 -39.44 -11.27
C SER A 133 -29.45 -39.58 -12.61
N PHE A 134 -29.01 -40.80 -12.93
CA PHE A 134 -28.42 -41.16 -14.22
C PHE A 134 -29.33 -40.82 -15.43
N VAL A 135 -30.64 -40.68 -15.21
CA VAL A 135 -31.63 -40.34 -16.24
C VAL A 135 -31.71 -38.83 -16.46
N ASP A 136 -31.71 -38.03 -15.37
CA ASP A 136 -31.89 -36.56 -15.42
C ASP A 136 -30.57 -35.82 -15.70
N ARG A 137 -29.44 -36.39 -15.28
CA ARG A 137 -28.07 -35.90 -15.55
C ARG A 137 -27.87 -34.39 -15.33
N LYS A 138 -28.45 -33.84 -14.25
CA LYS A 138 -28.35 -32.39 -13.97
C LYS A 138 -26.90 -31.98 -13.73
N ARG A 139 -26.49 -30.94 -14.45
CA ARG A 139 -25.18 -30.31 -14.28
C ARG A 139 -25.14 -29.55 -12.96
N GLY A 140 -23.95 -29.47 -12.38
CA GLY A 140 -23.64 -28.51 -11.32
C GLY A 140 -22.85 -27.35 -11.90
N TRP A 141 -23.04 -26.14 -11.40
CA TRP A 141 -22.21 -25.00 -11.77
C TRP A 141 -22.19 -23.96 -10.67
N ILE A 142 -21.17 -23.11 -10.67
CA ILE A 142 -21.13 -21.92 -9.85
C ILE A 142 -20.33 -20.83 -10.57
N ASP A 143 -20.79 -19.60 -10.46
CA ASP A 143 -20.15 -18.38 -10.98
C ASP A 143 -20.17 -17.31 -9.88
N ILE A 144 -18.99 -16.79 -9.54
CA ILE A 144 -18.82 -15.78 -8.50
C ILE A 144 -17.93 -14.61 -8.95
N SER A 145 -18.11 -13.46 -8.30
CA SER A 145 -17.09 -12.41 -8.18
C SER A 145 -16.62 -12.29 -6.74
N VAL A 146 -15.42 -11.73 -6.56
CA VAL A 146 -14.92 -11.30 -5.25
C VAL A 146 -14.65 -9.80 -5.31
N LYS A 147 -15.37 -9.05 -4.47
CA LYS A 147 -15.13 -7.62 -4.23
C LYS A 147 -14.33 -7.46 -2.95
N CYS A 148 -13.40 -6.53 -2.94
CA CYS A 148 -12.52 -6.28 -1.82
C CYS A 148 -12.54 -4.80 -1.47
N ARG A 149 -12.52 -4.54 -0.18
CA ARG A 149 -12.21 -3.23 0.36
C ARG A 149 -10.75 -3.24 0.75
N LEU A 150 -9.97 -2.41 0.09
CA LEU A 150 -8.55 -2.24 0.31
C LEU A 150 -8.32 -1.02 1.20
N VAL A 151 -7.22 -1.04 1.95
CA VAL A 151 -6.69 0.13 2.65
C VAL A 151 -5.30 0.41 2.12
N TYR A 152 -5.03 1.67 1.80
CA TYR A 152 -3.70 2.09 1.39
C TYR A 152 -2.83 2.25 2.64
N LEU A 153 -1.73 1.53 2.69
CA LEU A 153 -0.73 1.59 3.75
C LEU A 153 0.32 2.66 3.47
N GLY A 154 0.40 3.15 2.22
CA GLY A 154 1.51 3.99 1.80
C GLY A 154 2.76 3.15 1.71
N VAL A 155 2.82 2.12 0.88
CA VAL A 155 4.05 1.34 0.67
C VAL A 155 4.22 1.08 -0.83
N GLY A 156 4.75 2.04 -1.57
CA GLY A 156 5.06 1.85 -2.99
C GLY A 156 6.45 1.27 -3.14
N SER A 157 6.63 0.28 -4.03
CA SER A 157 7.94 -0.23 -4.42
C SER A 157 8.89 0.92 -4.76
N SER A 158 10.05 0.91 -4.12
CA SER A 158 11.16 1.83 -4.31
C SER A 158 11.58 1.92 -5.77
N ASP A 159 11.12 2.92 -6.52
CA ASP A 159 11.65 3.27 -7.85
C ASP A 159 11.34 4.73 -8.22
N VAL A 160 11.18 5.62 -7.23
CA VAL A 160 10.97 7.05 -7.50
C VAL A 160 11.97 7.86 -6.68
N ASP A 161 13.09 8.22 -7.30
CA ASP A 161 14.01 9.26 -6.84
C ASP A 161 13.35 10.63 -7.14
N ASP A 162 12.36 11.03 -6.35
CA ASP A 162 11.79 12.38 -6.43
C ASP A 162 12.66 13.35 -5.62
N ILE A 163 13.57 14.05 -6.32
CA ILE A 163 14.23 15.25 -5.80
C ILE A 163 13.17 16.36 -5.81
N ILE A 164 12.77 16.84 -4.64
CA ILE A 164 11.85 17.97 -4.49
C ILE A 164 12.68 19.24 -4.36
N GLU A 165 12.77 20.02 -5.43
CA GLU A 165 13.25 21.40 -5.41
C GLU A 165 12.06 22.35 -5.24
N ASP A 166 12.09 23.16 -4.17
CA ASP A 166 11.24 24.36 -4.04
C ASP A 166 11.83 25.50 -4.88
N GLU A 167 10.99 26.42 -5.37
CA GLU A 167 11.39 27.68 -6.05
C GLU A 167 12.26 28.58 -5.15
N THR A 168 12.43 28.23 -3.88
CA THR A 168 13.30 28.90 -2.90
C THR A 168 14.64 28.20 -2.63
N GLY A 169 14.96 27.12 -3.35
CA GLY A 169 16.24 26.38 -3.22
C GLY A 169 16.30 25.42 -2.01
N PHE A 170 15.18 25.18 -1.33
CA PHE A 170 15.10 24.23 -0.22
C PHE A 170 14.87 22.81 -0.75
N THR A 171 15.85 21.91 -0.54
CA THR A 171 15.78 20.49 -0.93
C THR A 171 15.61 19.62 0.31
N VAL A 172 14.47 18.92 0.42
CA VAL A 172 14.30 17.83 1.39
C VAL A 172 14.56 16.53 0.67
N SER A 173 15.75 15.95 0.86
CA SER A 173 16.06 14.61 0.36
C SER A 173 15.37 13.58 1.25
N LEU A 174 14.26 13.02 0.76
CA LEU A 174 13.63 11.87 1.41
C LEU A 174 14.42 10.61 1.03
N THR A 175 14.99 9.95 2.02
CA THR A 175 15.83 8.76 1.88
C THR A 175 15.08 7.64 1.16
N ARG A 176 15.81 6.86 0.35
CA ARG A 176 15.30 5.67 -0.35
C ARG A 176 14.49 4.78 0.59
N GLY A 177 13.22 4.55 0.27
CA GLY A 177 12.30 3.69 1.05
C GLY A 177 11.07 4.43 1.57
N ALA A 178 11.10 5.76 1.62
CA ALA A 178 9.93 6.56 1.98
C ALA A 178 8.82 6.43 0.91
N PRO A 179 7.59 6.06 1.29
CA PRO A 179 6.50 5.86 0.33
C PRO A 179 6.16 7.14 -0.44
N VAL A 180 5.97 7.07 -1.76
CA VAL A 180 5.62 8.23 -2.63
C VAL A 180 4.45 9.07 -2.07
N ALA A 181 3.46 8.43 -1.48
CA ALA A 181 2.34 9.12 -0.84
C ALA A 181 2.74 9.94 0.40
N PHE A 182 3.71 9.47 1.17
CA PHE A 182 4.27 10.18 2.30
C PHE A 182 5.05 11.41 1.84
N GLN A 183 5.89 11.26 0.81
CA GLN A 183 6.63 12.37 0.20
C GLN A 183 5.68 13.48 -0.27
N ASN A 184 4.58 13.10 -0.93
CA ASN A 184 3.56 14.05 -1.39
C ASN A 184 2.74 14.68 -0.26
N GLN A 185 2.50 13.96 0.84
CA GLN A 185 1.78 14.51 1.99
C GLN A 185 2.65 15.49 2.78
N LEU A 186 3.96 15.23 2.90
CA LEU A 186 4.92 16.20 3.44
C LEU A 186 5.01 17.43 2.55
N ARG A 187 5.09 17.26 1.23
CA ARG A 187 5.08 18.36 0.27
C ARG A 187 3.85 19.27 0.44
N GLY A 188 2.65 18.68 0.53
CA GLY A 188 1.44 19.47 0.77
C GLY A 188 1.41 20.19 2.14
N ILE A 189 2.16 19.72 3.13
CA ILE A 189 2.30 20.42 4.43
C ILE A 189 3.31 21.56 4.30
N ILE A 190 4.42 21.35 3.58
CA ILE A 190 5.47 22.34 3.31
C ILE A 190 4.93 23.49 2.44
N ASP A 191 4.21 23.18 1.37
CA ASP A 191 3.65 24.15 0.41
C ASP A 191 2.56 25.06 1.03
N ASN A 192 1.99 24.66 2.18
CA ASN A 192 0.96 25.43 2.90
C ASN A 192 1.52 26.25 4.08
N ILE A 193 2.84 26.36 4.20
CA ILE A 193 3.47 27.26 5.18
C ILE A 193 3.33 28.71 4.67
N PRO A 194 2.69 29.63 5.43
CA PRO A 194 2.56 31.03 5.01
C PRO A 194 3.94 31.66 4.79
N HIS A 195 4.15 32.33 3.65
CA HIS A 195 5.42 32.98 3.30
C HIS A 195 5.85 34.08 4.30
N GLU A 196 4.94 34.57 5.14
CA GLU A 196 5.15 35.70 6.04
C GLU A 196 5.96 35.37 7.31
N SER A 197 6.35 34.11 7.55
CA SER A 197 7.13 33.71 8.73
C SER A 197 8.63 33.48 8.48
N ARG A 198 9.19 34.00 7.36
CA ARG A 198 10.62 33.89 7.04
C ARG A 198 11.35 35.20 7.34
N ASP A 199 11.56 35.50 8.62
CA ASP A 199 12.59 36.45 9.01
C ASP A 199 13.96 35.84 8.68
N VAL A 200 14.77 36.61 7.96
CA VAL A 200 16.10 36.26 7.45
C VAL A 200 17.04 35.98 8.62
N GLY A 201 17.21 34.70 8.96
CA GLY A 201 18.23 34.24 9.90
C GLY A 201 19.59 34.12 9.23
N GLU A 202 20.61 34.71 9.85
CA GLU A 202 22.02 34.74 9.44
C GLU A 202 22.56 33.39 8.93
N VAL A 203 23.34 33.49 7.83
CA VAL A 203 24.19 32.41 7.33
C VAL A 203 25.32 32.17 8.35
N ILE A 204 25.21 31.10 9.13
CA ILE A 204 26.33 30.61 9.96
C ILE A 204 27.14 29.64 9.09
N GLU A 205 28.24 30.11 8.52
CA GLU A 205 29.24 29.25 7.89
C GLU A 205 29.97 28.43 8.97
N SER A 206 29.73 27.13 8.96
CA SER A 206 30.48 26.14 9.74
C SER A 206 31.22 25.22 8.79
N THR A 207 32.51 25.48 8.58
CA THR A 207 33.42 24.57 7.88
C THR A 207 34.00 23.57 8.86
N SER A 208 33.61 22.30 8.76
CA SER A 208 34.34 21.18 9.37
C SER A 208 34.95 20.30 8.28
N ASN A 209 36.27 20.30 8.21
CA ASN A 209 37.06 19.37 7.39
C ASN A 209 37.03 17.98 8.00
N ILE A 210 36.63 16.96 7.23
CA ILE A 210 36.82 15.54 7.56
C ILE A 210 37.42 14.85 6.32
N PRO A 211 38.46 13.98 6.46
CA PRO A 211 39.16 13.40 5.33
C PRO A 211 38.36 12.29 4.64
N GLN A 212 38.60 12.15 3.33
CA GLN A 212 37.98 11.21 2.41
C GLN A 212 38.52 9.77 2.56
N ASP A 213 37.65 8.78 2.37
CA ASP A 213 37.95 7.64 1.49
C ASP A 213 36.67 7.03 0.88
N GLU A 214 36.68 6.93 -0.46
CA GLU A 214 35.87 6.12 -1.40
C GLU A 214 34.31 6.10 -1.28
N GLY A 215 33.47 6.62 -2.19
CA GLY A 215 33.66 7.30 -3.47
C GLY A 215 32.31 7.44 -4.20
N ARG A 216 31.80 8.68 -4.33
CA ARG A 216 31.13 9.29 -5.50
C ARG A 216 30.58 10.67 -5.13
N TRP A 217 30.76 11.61 -6.06
CA TRP A 217 30.61 13.05 -5.85
C TRP A 217 29.21 13.54 -6.20
N ILE A 218 28.70 14.49 -5.40
CA ILE A 218 27.77 15.51 -5.88
C ILE A 218 28.44 16.86 -5.54
N SER A 219 28.87 17.57 -6.58
CA SER A 219 29.29 18.96 -6.49
C SER A 219 28.05 19.83 -6.59
N VAL A 220 27.80 20.68 -5.59
CA VAL A 220 26.84 21.78 -5.70
C VAL A 220 27.62 22.99 -6.23
N GLN A 221 27.32 23.42 -7.46
CA GLN A 221 27.68 24.75 -7.93
C GLN A 221 26.49 25.68 -7.68
N THR A 222 26.74 26.79 -7.01
CA THR A 222 25.81 27.91 -6.87
C THR A 222 26.24 29.02 -7.83
N GLU A 223 25.36 29.43 -8.75
CA GLU A 223 25.30 30.81 -9.24
C GLU A 223 24.23 31.57 -8.45
#